data_AF-A0A2W4LFT9-F1
#
_entry.id   AF-A0A2W4LFT9-F1
#
_cell.length_a   1.000
_cell.length_b   1.000
_cell.length_c   1.000
_cell.angle_alpha   90.00
_cell.angle_beta   90.00
_cell.angle_gamma   90.00
#
_symmetry.space_group_name_H-M   'P 1'
#
loop_
_entity.id
_entity.type
_entity.pdbx_description
1 polymer ?
#
loop_
_entity_poly.entity_id
_entity_poly.type
_entity_poly.pdbx_seq_one_letter_code
_entity_poly.pdbx_strand_id
1 'polypeptide(L)'
;MDAEPPRRRRVAKVLDVTEFWSERGGGVRTYLTNKAQTLTSLGIDHCVLVSGRKTAEGPLLPNAPAGSHLVALGGPPLPYDSTYRLFLRLSAARKR
;
A
#
# COMPACT_ATOMS: atom_id res chain seq x y z
N MET A 1 -29.43 -3.36 -15.41
CA MET A 1 -28.43 -4.42 -15.11
C MET A 1 -27.17 -3.95 -15.81
N ASP A 2 -26.45 -3.04 -15.17
CA ASP A 2 -25.39 -2.26 -15.80
C ASP A 2 -24.17 -3.17 -15.98
N ALA A 3 -23.92 -3.57 -17.22
CA ALA A 3 -22.78 -4.40 -17.56
C ALA A 3 -21.49 -3.63 -17.22
N GLU A 4 -20.67 -4.22 -16.36
CA GLU A 4 -19.32 -3.72 -16.08
C GLU A 4 -18.58 -3.57 -17.42
N PRO A 5 -18.01 -2.39 -17.74
CA PRO A 5 -17.37 -2.17 -19.02
C PRO A 5 -16.25 -3.19 -19.24
N PRO A 6 -16.02 -3.64 -20.49
CA PRO A 6 -15.06 -4.69 -20.78
C PRO A 6 -13.68 -4.28 -20.26
N ARG A 7 -13.14 -5.08 -19.32
CA ARG A 7 -11.81 -4.84 -18.74
C ARG A 7 -10.80 -4.88 -19.88
N ARG A 8 -10.16 -3.74 -20.18
CA ARG A 8 -9.03 -3.67 -21.13
C ARG A 8 -8.08 -4.81 -20.82
N ARG A 9 -7.68 -5.58 -21.84
CA ARG A 9 -6.76 -6.71 -21.70
C ARG A 9 -5.43 -6.18 -21.13
N ARG A 10 -5.22 -6.38 -19.83
CA ARG A 10 -4.01 -5.92 -19.13
C ARG A 10 -2.85 -6.85 -19.44
N VAL A 11 -1.67 -6.26 -19.56
CA VAL A 11 -0.46 -6.95 -20.02
C VAL A 11 0.05 -7.93 -18.94
N ALA A 12 -0.09 -7.56 -17.66
CA ALA A 12 0.26 -8.39 -16.51
C ALA A 12 -0.42 -7.88 -15.22
N LYS A 13 -0.27 -8.64 -14.13
CA LYS A 13 -0.63 -8.21 -12.76
C LYS A 13 0.57 -8.42 -11.82
N VAL A 14 0.80 -7.46 -10.93
CA VAL A 14 1.85 -7.52 -9.89
C VAL A 14 1.20 -7.55 -8.51
N LEU A 15 1.61 -8.51 -7.69
CA LEU A 15 1.20 -8.63 -6.29
C LEU A 15 2.41 -8.38 -5.38
N ASP A 16 2.39 -7.28 -4.64
CA ASP A 16 3.35 -7.02 -3.57
C ASP A 16 2.79 -7.55 -2.25
N VAL A 17 3.53 -8.42 -1.57
CA VAL A 17 3.16 -8.93 -0.24
C VAL A 17 4.07 -8.29 0.80
N THR A 18 3.50 -7.58 1.77
CA THR A 18 4.31 -6.93 2.81
C THR A 18 3.57 -6.75 4.12
N GLU A 19 4.27 -6.97 5.23
CA GLU A 19 3.80 -6.61 6.57
C GLU A 19 4.04 -5.12 6.87
N PHE A 20 5.02 -4.48 6.23
CA PHE A 20 5.50 -3.14 6.61
C PHE A 20 4.66 -1.97 6.11
N TRP A 21 3.48 -2.22 5.56
CA TRP A 21 2.59 -1.16 5.09
C TRP A 21 1.80 -0.56 6.26
N SER A 22 1.67 0.77 6.26
CA SER A 22 0.94 1.50 7.29
C SER A 22 0.15 2.66 6.68
N GLU A 23 -1.13 2.78 7.07
CA GLU A 23 -1.98 3.93 6.73
C GLU A 23 -1.36 5.26 7.19
N ARG A 24 -0.76 5.27 8.39
CA ARG A 24 -0.19 6.46 9.04
C ARG A 24 1.10 6.96 8.38
N GLY A 25 1.58 6.27 7.35
CA GLY A 25 2.72 6.69 6.56
C GLY A 25 4.02 5.95 6.89
N GLY A 26 4.96 6.03 5.96
CA GLY A 26 6.25 5.35 6.04
C GLY A 26 6.87 5.22 4.66
N GLY A 27 8.16 4.87 4.60
CA GLY A 27 8.88 4.71 3.33
C GLY A 27 8.24 3.66 2.42
N VAL A 28 7.73 2.56 2.99
CA VAL A 28 7.06 1.47 2.26
C VAL A 28 5.79 1.96 1.56
N ARG A 29 4.95 2.75 2.26
CA ARG A 29 3.74 3.32 1.65
C ARG A 29 4.09 4.22 0.46
N THR A 30 5.08 5.09 0.61
CA THR A 30 5.53 5.98 -0.48
C THR A 30 6.07 5.17 -1.66
N TYR A 31 6.91 4.17 -1.40
CA TYR A 31 7.46 3.29 -2.43
C TYR A 31 6.35 2.59 -3.22
N LEU A 32 5.41 1.95 -2.52
CA LEU A 32 4.29 1.23 -3.16
C LEU A 32 3.37 2.17 -3.94
N THR A 33 3.18 3.40 -3.45
CA THR A 33 2.39 4.42 -4.15
C THR A 33 3.05 4.81 -5.47
N ASN A 34 4.35 5.09 -5.45
CA ASN A 34 5.09 5.46 -6.66
C ASN A 34 5.15 4.28 -7.64
N LYS A 35 5.37 3.06 -7.13
CA LYS A 35 5.34 1.83 -7.92
C LYS A 35 3.98 1.62 -8.59
N ALA A 36 2.88 1.84 -7.87
CA ALA A 36 1.54 1.76 -8.41
C ALA A 36 1.32 2.74 -9.58
N GLN A 37 1.77 3.99 -9.44
CA GLN A 37 1.67 4.99 -10.51
C GLN A 37 2.42 4.55 -11.77
N THR A 38 3.64 4.04 -11.63
CA THR A 38 4.43 3.54 -12.76
C THR A 38 3.82 2.30 -13.41
N LEU A 39 3.37 1.33 -12.62
CA LEU A 39 2.80 0.09 -13.18
C LEU A 39 1.48 0.36 -13.90
N THR A 40 0.60 1.16 -13.31
CA THR A 40 -0.71 1.47 -13.89
C THR A 40 -0.57 2.30 -15.17
N SER A 41 0.41 3.21 -15.28
CA SER A 41 0.69 3.94 -16.52
C SER A 41 1.18 3.04 -17.66
N LEU A 42 1.80 1.90 -17.34
CA LEU A 42 2.20 0.86 -18.28
C LEU A 42 1.08 -0.16 -18.59
N GLY A 43 -0.13 0.05 -18.04
CA GLY A 43 -1.26 -0.88 -18.21
C GLY A 43 -1.16 -2.17 -17.39
N ILE A 44 -0.28 -2.19 -16.38
CA ILE A 44 -0.09 -3.32 -15.46
C ILE A 44 -0.95 -3.08 -14.21
N ASP A 45 -1.71 -4.08 -13.79
CA ASP A 45 -2.42 -4.03 -12.51
C ASP A 45 -1.46 -4.21 -11.34
N HIS A 46 -1.72 -3.49 -10.26
CA HIS A 46 -0.94 -3.56 -9.03
C HIS A 46 -1.84 -3.82 -7.83
N CYS A 47 -1.53 -4.86 -7.07
CA CYS A 47 -2.19 -5.19 -5.82
C CYS A 47 -1.15 -5.26 -4.70
N VAL A 48 -1.46 -4.67 -3.55
CA VAL A 48 -0.66 -4.79 -2.34
C VAL A 48 -1.43 -5.64 -1.33
N LEU A 49 -0.85 -6.77 -0.94
CA LEU A 49 -1.35 -7.62 0.12
C LEU A 49 -0.64 -7.28 1.43
N VAL A 50 -1.42 -6.94 2.46
CA VAL A 50 -0.90 -6.55 3.78
C VAL A 50 -1.59 -7.32 4.88
N SER A 51 -0.91 -7.47 6.03
CA SER A 51 -1.58 -7.89 7.25
C SER A 51 -2.32 -6.70 7.87
N GLY A 52 -3.63 -6.83 8.07
CA GLY A 52 -4.47 -5.83 8.73
C GLY A 52 -5.16 -6.40 9.96
N ARG A 53 -5.71 -5.51 10.80
CA ARG A 53 -6.54 -5.92 11.95
C ARG A 53 -7.82 -6.66 11.53
N LYS A 54 -8.29 -6.39 10.31
CA LYS A 54 -9.48 -6.98 9.70
C LYS A 54 -9.19 -7.23 8.23
N THR A 55 -9.88 -8.23 7.66
CA THR A 55 -9.88 -8.41 6.21
C THR A 55 -10.63 -7.26 5.56
N ALA A 56 -10.01 -6.60 4.59
CA ALA A 56 -10.60 -5.49 3.85
C ALA A 56 -9.96 -5.38 2.47
N GLU A 57 -10.69 -4.80 1.52
CA GLU A 57 -10.19 -4.49 0.18
C GLU A 57 -10.56 -3.06 -0.17
N GLY A 58 -9.68 -2.38 -0.91
CA GLY A 58 -9.92 -1.03 -1.37
C GLY A 58 -8.82 -0.52 -2.29
N PRO A 59 -8.86 0.76 -2.66
CA PRO A 59 -7.75 1.38 -3.37
C PRO A 59 -6.52 1.49 -2.46
N LEU A 60 -5.31 1.46 -3.03
CA LEU A 60 -4.07 1.61 -2.25
C LEU A 60 -4.02 2.92 -1.44
N LEU A 61 -4.62 3.97 -1.99
CA LEU A 61 -4.84 5.28 -1.38
C LEU A 61 -6.15 5.89 -1.89
N PRO A 62 -6.74 6.89 -1.21
CA PRO A 62 -7.97 7.54 -1.66
C PRO A 62 -7.93 8.02 -3.12
N ASN A 63 -6.76 8.45 -3.60
CA ASN A 63 -6.55 8.95 -4.96
C ASN A 63 -5.65 8.03 -5.80
N ALA A 64 -5.63 6.73 -5.50
CA ALA A 64 -4.82 5.77 -6.25
C ALA A 64 -5.28 5.68 -7.73
N PRO A 65 -4.35 5.50 -8.68
CA PRO A 65 -4.70 5.30 -10.08
C PRO A 65 -5.54 4.03 -10.27
N ALA A 66 -6.39 4.04 -11.29
CA ALA A 66 -7.23 2.88 -11.63
C ALA A 66 -6.37 1.65 -11.94
N GLY A 67 -6.62 0.53 -11.24
CA GLY A 67 -5.80 -0.69 -11.31
C GLY A 67 -4.77 -0.81 -10.18
N SER A 68 -4.80 0.08 -9.18
CA SER A 68 -4.03 -0.07 -7.94
C SER A 68 -4.96 -0.38 -6.76
N HIS A 69 -4.71 -1.51 -6.10
CA HIS A 69 -5.55 -2.07 -5.05
C HIS A 69 -4.73 -2.43 -3.81
N LEU A 70 -5.39 -2.41 -2.66
CA LEU A 70 -4.89 -2.92 -1.38
C LEU A 70 -5.84 -3.99 -0.87
N VAL A 71 -5.29 -5.13 -0.50
CA VAL A 71 -5.99 -6.20 0.20
C VAL A 71 -5.33 -6.35 1.57
N ALA A 72 -6.08 -6.03 2.61
CA ALA A 72 -5.71 -6.37 3.97
C ALA A 72 -6.26 -7.75 4.30
N LEU A 73 -5.40 -8.66 4.75
CA LEU A 73 -5.79 -9.93 5.36
C LEU A 73 -5.85 -9.76 6.87
N GLY A 74 -6.97 -10.16 7.48
CA GLY A 74 -7.12 -10.16 8.93
C GLY A 74 -6.05 -11.03 9.60
N GLY A 75 -5.27 -10.44 10.49
CA GLY A 75 -4.20 -11.10 11.23
C GLY A 75 -3.82 -10.34 12.50
N PRO A 76 -2.82 -10.84 13.26
CA PRO A 76 -2.33 -10.18 14.46
C PRO A 76 -1.86 -8.74 14.15
N PRO A 77 -2.10 -7.77 15.04
CA PRO A 77 -1.60 -6.42 14.85
C PRO A 77 -0.06 -6.44 14.87
N LEU A 78 0.56 -5.79 13.89
CA LEU A 78 2.01 -5.61 13.91
C LEU A 78 2.42 -4.65 15.03
N PRO A 79 3.50 -4.95 15.76
CA PRO A 79 4.04 -4.04 16.76
C PRO A 79 4.52 -2.76 16.07
N TYR A 80 4.10 -1.61 16.58
CA TYR A 80 4.57 -0.31 16.12
C TYR A 80 5.82 0.10 16.91
N ASP A 81 6.94 0.32 16.22
CA ASP A 81 8.15 0.83 16.84
C ASP A 81 8.06 2.36 17.01
N SER A 82 8.00 2.82 18.26
CA SER A 82 7.97 4.25 18.60
C SER A 82 9.25 5.01 18.21
N THR A 83 10.36 4.30 17.98
CA THR A 83 11.62 4.86 17.51
C THR A 83 11.70 4.93 15.98
N TYR A 84 10.65 4.49 15.27
CA TYR A 84 10.53 4.69 13.83
C TYR A 84 10.67 6.18 13.51
N ARG A 85 11.72 6.54 12.76
CA ARG A 85 12.20 7.91 12.44
C ARG A 85 13.15 8.57 13.46
N LEU A 86 13.75 7.83 14.40
CA LEU A 86 14.73 8.39 15.35
C LEU A 86 15.85 9.17 14.64
N PHE A 87 16.44 8.60 13.59
CA PHE A 87 17.50 9.25 12.80
C PHE A 87 17.02 10.45 11.98
N LEU A 88 15.71 10.55 11.72
CA LEU A 88 15.10 11.73 11.10
C LEU A 88 14.63 12.77 12.15
N ARG A 89 14.71 12.43 13.45
CA ARG A 89 14.26 13.24 14.59
C ARG A 89 15.36 13.33 15.66
N LEU A 90 16.58 13.62 15.23
CA LEU A 90 17.74 13.72 16.14
C LEU A 90 17.52 14.71 17.29
N SER A 91 16.71 15.76 17.08
CA SER A 91 16.34 16.73 18.11
C SER A 91 15.48 16.14 19.25
N ALA A 92 14.72 15.08 19.00
CA ALA A 92 13.95 14.35 20.01
C ALA A 92 14.82 13.35 20.79
N ALA A 93 15.89 12.83 20.18
CA ALA A 93 16.84 11.93 20.82
C ALA A 93 17.66 12.63 21.92
N ARG A 94 17.92 13.94 21.77
CA ARG A 94 18.72 14.74 22.70
C ARG A 94 18.02 15.09 24.03
N LYS A 95 16.73 14.77 24.17
CA LYS A 95 15.89 15.11 25.34
C LYS A 95 15.58 13.93 26.27
N ARG A 96 16.24 12.78 26.07
CA ARG A 96 16.17 11.61 26.95
C ARG A 96 17.48 11.39 27.67
#